data_AF-A0A2D8EL89-F1
#
_entry.id   AF-A0A2D8EL89-F1
#
_cell.length_a   1.000
_cell.length_b   1.000
_cell.length_c   1.000
_cell.angle_alpha   90.00
_cell.angle_beta   90.00
_cell.angle_gamma   90.00
#
_symmetry.space_group_name_H-M   'P 1'
#
loop_
_entity.id
_entity.type
_entity.pdbx_description
1 polymer ?
#
loop_
_entity_poly.entity_id
_entity_poly.type
_entity_poly.pdbx_seq_one_letter_code
_entity_poly.pdbx_strand_id
1 'polypeptide(L)' 'MSVKKREGRELMTAYQNNFLIEVEEYFGALLTDDGLTNDQALVLVKKQYGEHGHEYVCDLIKKEEQYEY' A
#
# COMPACT_ATOMS: atom_id res chain seq x y z
N MET A 1 -16.25 -18.02 -35.41
CA MET A 1 -14.99 -17.89 -34.64
C MET A 1 -15.22 -16.85 -33.56
N SER A 2 -15.30 -17.26 -32.30
CA SER A 2 -15.63 -16.39 -31.18
C SER A 2 -14.36 -15.74 -30.63
N VAL A 3 -14.23 -14.43 -30.83
CA VAL A 3 -13.13 -13.63 -30.27
C VAL A 3 -13.34 -13.51 -28.75
N LYS A 4 -12.49 -14.19 -27.97
CA LYS A 4 -12.55 -14.19 -26.51
C LYS A 4 -12.05 -12.83 -25.97
N LYS A 5 -12.99 -11.99 -25.54
CA LYS A 5 -12.76 -10.87 -24.62
C LYS A 5 -12.11 -11.40 -23.34
N ARG A 6 -10.80 -11.17 -23.13
CA ARG A 6 -10.11 -11.55 -21.88
C ARG A 6 -9.07 -10.55 -21.38
N GLU A 7 -9.11 -9.29 -21.82
CA GLU A 7 -8.08 -8.28 -21.44
C GLU A 7 -8.57 -7.25 -20.40
N GLY A 8 -9.53 -7.62 -19.55
CA GLY A 8 -10.12 -6.69 -18.56
C GLY A 8 -9.66 -6.87 -17.11
N ARG A 9 -9.05 -8.02 -16.75
CA ARG A 9 -8.71 -8.33 -15.34
C ARG A 9 -7.26 -8.06 -14.96
N GLU A 10 -6.33 -8.20 -15.89
CA GLU A 10 -4.88 -8.11 -15.59
C GLU A 10 -4.41 -6.66 -15.40
N LEU A 11 -5.08 -5.69 -16.05
CA LEU A 11 -4.77 -4.27 -15.87
C LEU A 11 -5.17 -3.78 -14.47
N MET A 12 -6.34 -4.17 -13.94
CA MET A 12 -6.80 -3.75 -12.61
C MET A 12 -5.82 -4.18 -11.50
N THR A 13 -5.29 -5.39 -11.59
CA THR A 13 -4.33 -5.91 -10.60
C THR A 13 -2.96 -5.24 -10.71
N ALA A 14 -2.48 -4.91 -11.91
CA ALA A 14 -1.20 -4.24 -12.09
C ALA A 14 -1.20 -2.81 -11.56
N TYR A 15 -2.27 -2.05 -11.80
CA TYR A 15 -2.42 -0.70 -11.24
C TYR A 15 -2.57 -0.72 -9.73
N GLN A 16 -3.35 -1.66 -9.18
CA GLN A 16 -3.45 -1.84 -7.73
C GLN A 16 -2.10 -2.23 -7.11
N ASN A 17 -1.35 -3.15 -7.73
CA ASN A 17 -0.04 -3.53 -7.23
C ASN A 17 0.96 -2.37 -7.26
N ASN A 18 0.99 -1.56 -8.33
CA ASN A 18 1.86 -0.37 -8.37
C ASN A 18 1.48 0.65 -7.30
N PHE A 19 0.19 0.92 -7.11
CA PHE A 19 -0.26 1.84 -6.06
C PHE A 19 0.14 1.37 -4.66
N LEU A 20 0.02 0.07 -4.39
CA LEU A 20 0.37 -0.50 -3.09
C LEU A 20 1.89 -0.45 -2.85
N ILE A 21 2.70 -0.72 -3.87
CA ILE A 21 4.17 -0.58 -3.82
C ILE A 21 4.56 0.87 -3.49
N GLU A 22 3.96 1.86 -4.17
CA GLU A 22 4.25 3.28 -3.92
C GLU A 22 3.88 3.72 -2.48
N VAL A 23 2.78 3.18 -1.95
CA VAL A 23 2.34 3.43 -0.57
C VAL A 23 3.32 2.83 0.44
N GLU A 24 3.78 1.60 0.19
CA GLU A 24 4.78 0.91 1.03
C GLU A 24 6.14 1.61 0.99
N GLU A 25 6.65 1.98 -0.18
CA GLU A 25 7.92 2.70 -0.31
C GLU A 25 7.86 4.05 0.40
N TYR A 26 6.75 4.79 0.25
CA TYR A 26 6.55 6.06 0.93
C TYR A 26 6.48 5.88 2.45
N PHE A 27 5.71 4.91 2.93
CA PHE A 27 5.61 4.61 4.36
C PHE A 27 6.97 4.18 4.95
N GLY A 28 7.69 3.29 4.26
CA GLY A 28 9.02 2.86 4.65
C GLY A 28 9.99 4.04 4.77
N ALA A 29 10.03 4.93 3.76
CA ALA A 29 10.86 6.13 3.80
C ALA A 29 10.51 7.04 5.00
N LEU A 30 9.23 7.22 5.32
CA LEU A 30 8.82 8.02 6.49
C LEU A 30 9.33 7.42 7.82
N LEU A 31 9.40 6.10 7.92
CA LEU A 31 9.94 5.43 9.11
C LEU A 31 11.47 5.43 9.14
N THR A 32 12.14 5.22 8.00
CA THR A 32 13.60 5.06 7.93
C THR A 32 14.37 6.37 7.74
N ASP A 33 13.94 7.22 6.80
CA ASP A 33 14.61 8.49 6.47
C ASP A 33 14.18 9.60 7.44
N ASP A 34 12.88 9.77 7.64
CA ASP A 34 12.36 10.81 8.54
C ASP A 34 12.32 10.36 10.02
N GLY A 35 12.50 9.06 10.30
CA GLY A 35 12.51 8.53 11.66
C GLY A 35 11.17 8.68 12.38
N LEU A 36 10.07 8.75 11.63
CA LEU A 36 8.74 8.98 12.18
C LEU A 36 8.19 7.73 12.86
N THR A 37 7.25 7.96 13.77
CA THR A 37 6.47 6.87 14.36
C THR A 37 5.39 6.38 13.40
N ASN A 38 4.95 5.14 13.57
CA ASN A 38 3.87 4.53 12.77
C ASN A 38 2.62 5.42 12.68
N ASP A 39 2.19 6.03 13.79
CA ASP A 39 1.05 6.96 13.82
C ASP A 39 1.28 8.21 12.97
N GLN A 40 2.48 8.80 13.03
CA GLN A 40 2.80 9.98 12.23
C GLN A 40 2.89 9.66 10.74
N ALA A 41 3.52 8.54 10.41
CA ALA A 41 3.64 8.07 9.03
C ALA A 41 2.27 7.72 8.44
N LEU A 42 1.36 7.11 9.22
CA LEU A 42 -0.03 6.85 8.81
C LEU A 42 -0.80 8.13 8.46
N VAL A 43 -0.63 9.19 9.23
CA VAL A 43 -1.28 10.49 8.95
C VAL A 43 -0.79 11.07 7.62
N LEU A 44 0.51 10.94 7.32
CA LEU A 44 1.10 11.42 6.07
C LEU A 44 0.67 10.56 4.87
N VAL A 45 0.68 9.23 5.02
CA VAL A 45 0.15 8.30 4.02
C VAL A 45 -1.31 8.62 3.70
N LYS A 46 -2.15 8.85 4.73
CA LYS A 46 -3.55 9.26 4.54
C LYS A 46 -3.69 10.57 3.76
N LYS A 47 -2.78 11.52 4.01
CA LYS A 47 -2.77 12.82 3.33
C LYS A 47 -2.35 12.71 1.86
N GLN A 48 -1.42 11.80 1.55
CA GLN A 48 -0.87 11.62 0.21
C GLN A 48 -1.71 10.68 -0.66
N TYR A 49 -2.14 9.55 -0.11
CA TYR A 49 -2.80 8.44 -0.82
C TYR A 49 -4.26 8.21 -0.41
N GLY A 50 -4.79 9.02 0.51
CA GLY A 50 -6.17 8.92 0.97
C GLY A 50 -6.41 7.74 1.93
N GLU A 51 -7.69 7.43 2.15
CA GLU A 51 -8.09 6.37 3.09
C GLU A 51 -7.62 4.98 2.68
N HIS A 52 -7.55 4.69 1.38
CA HIS A 52 -7.09 3.39 0.88
C HIS A 52 -5.61 3.10 1.21
N GLY A 53 -4.73 4.10 1.08
CA GLY A 53 -3.33 3.94 1.48
C GLY A 53 -3.20 3.76 3.00
N HIS A 54 -3.99 4.51 3.77
CA HIS A 54 -4.02 4.39 5.23
C HIS A 54 -4.48 3.01 5.71
N GLU A 55 -5.56 2.47 5.14
CA GLU A 55 -6.05 1.13 5.48
C GLU A 55 -5.01 0.06 5.15
N TYR A 56 -4.38 0.15 3.97
CA TYR A 56 -3.34 -0.80 3.57
C TYR A 56 -2.16 -0.83 4.52
N VAL A 57 -1.58 0.33 4.84
CA VAL A 57 -0.45 0.45 5.76
C VAL A 57 -0.84 0.02 7.17
N CYS A 58 -2.05 0.33 7.61
CA CYS A 58 -2.56 -0.10 8.91
C CYS A 58 -2.64 -1.64 9.00
N ASP A 59 -3.08 -2.31 7.93
CA ASP A 59 -3.05 -3.77 7.86
C ASP A 59 -1.62 -4.34 7.75
N LEU A 60 -0.70 -3.60 7.12
CA LEU A 60 0.70 -3.99 7.01
C LEU A 60 1.41 -4.00 8.37
N ILE A 61 1.24 -2.92 9.15
CA ILE A 61 1.77 -2.81 10.52
C ILE A 61 1.24 -3.96 11.39
N LYS A 62 -0.07 -4.23 11.34
CA LYS A 62 -0.69 -5.32 12.11
C LYS A 62 -0.18 -6.71 11.72
N LYS A 63 0.16 -6.90 10.44
CA LYS A 63 0.75 -8.16 9.96
C LYS A 63 2.17 -8.33 10.47
N GLU A 64 3.00 -7.28 10.46
CA GLU A 64 4.36 -7.38 10.99
C GLU A 64 4.36 -7.69 12.49
N GLU A 65 3.46 -7.10 13.26
CA GLU A 65 3.29 -7.38 14.70
C GLU A 65 2.91 -8.85 14.98
N GLN A 66 2.33 -9.57 14.01
CA GLN A 66 2.01 -11.00 14.14
C GLN A 66 3.18 -11.94 13.84
N TYR A 67 4.25 -11.48 13.20
CA TYR A 67 5.41 -12.32 12.85
C TYR A 67 6.57 -12.23 13.86
N GLU A 68 6.45 -11.44 14.93
CA GLU A 68 7.34 -11.53 16.10
C GLU A 68 6.93 -12.73 16.98
N TYR A 69 7.36 -13.94 16.60
CA TYR A 69 7.34 -15.14 17.47
C TYR A 69 8.52 -16.06 17.24
#